data_AF-A0A520Q871-F1
#
_entry.id   AF-A0A520Q871-F1
#
_cell.length_a   1.000
_cell.length_b   1.000
_cell.length_c   1.000
_cell.angle_alpha   90.00
_cell.angle_beta   90.00
_cell.angle_gamma   90.00
#
_symmetry.space_group_name_H-M   'P 1'
#
loop_
_entity.id
_entity.type
_entity.pdbx_description
1 polymer ?
#
loop_
_entity_poly.entity_id
_entity_poly.type
_entity_poly.pdbx_seq_one_letter_code
_entity_poly.pdbx_strand_id
1 'polypeptide(L)'
;MEFHGNAVWGSATRVFGTRHADDEARLESIREAVRIVNAREATAREVYDGLMGVTGFGRNIASGLTMLFFPKEFPLYNSRMVSALGKLGYAPPRSIDDAVERMIELRDELDAVDFIELDWFLYLVDMGVVSIAGDHNGEGSLFPQSPPAAVRDDLNVILYGPPGTGKTYETTRRAVEIIDGAAPDDREELVERYRELRDQKRLAFVTFHQAFSYEEFVEGLRPRLLDEAEEEPDGQLRYECRDGVFKTICRRAVERPRRVTRETDAVSFEGVNIWKMSLGDARTEGDVYEECIREGFVALGWGGRVNYEGADTLDAVQAREADAYEP
;
A
#
# COMPACT_ATOMS: atom_id res chain seq x y z
N MET A 1 -9.59 22.44 -27.32
CA MET A 1 -9.36 21.19 -26.58
C MET A 1 -9.91 21.43 -25.19
N GLU A 2 -11.11 20.91 -24.91
CA GLU A 2 -11.73 20.97 -23.59
C GLU A 2 -11.15 19.87 -22.72
N PHE A 3 -10.61 20.25 -21.56
CA PHE A 3 -10.15 19.32 -20.54
C PHE A 3 -11.35 18.95 -19.67
N HIS A 4 -11.84 17.72 -19.81
CA HIS A 4 -12.74 17.10 -18.85
C HIS A 4 -11.91 16.20 -17.92
N GLY A 5 -11.54 16.75 -16.76
CA GLY A 5 -11.06 15.96 -15.65
C GLY A 5 -12.25 15.41 -14.88
N ASN A 6 -12.37 14.08 -14.80
CA ASN A 6 -13.33 13.43 -13.92
C ASN A 6 -13.05 13.86 -12.47
N ALA A 7 -14.03 14.52 -11.87
CA ALA A 7 -14.03 14.93 -10.48
C ALA A 7 -14.07 13.70 -9.57
N VAL A 8 -12.91 13.11 -9.30
CA VAL A 8 -12.69 12.30 -8.10
C VAL A 8 -12.26 13.25 -7.00
N TRP A 9 -13.23 13.87 -6.33
CA TRP A 9 -12.99 14.59 -5.09
C TRP A 9 -13.95 14.04 -4.02
N GLY A 10 -13.53 12.95 -3.36
CA GLY A 10 -13.68 12.99 -1.91
C GLY A 10 -12.76 14.11 -1.43
N SER A 11 -13.31 15.27 -1.07
CA SER A 11 -12.64 16.44 -0.45
C SER A 11 -11.10 16.41 -0.47
N ALA A 12 -10.48 16.46 -1.65
CA ALA A 12 -9.05 16.80 -1.76
C ALA A 12 -8.82 18.32 -1.57
N THR A 13 -9.85 19.03 -1.08
CA THR A 13 -9.82 20.37 -0.48
C THR A 13 -8.83 20.48 0.69
N ARG A 14 -8.22 19.38 1.15
CA ARG A 14 -7.11 19.37 2.11
C ARG A 14 -5.72 19.13 1.50
N VAL A 15 -5.62 18.64 0.26
CA VAL A 15 -4.32 18.37 -0.41
C VAL A 15 -3.76 19.65 -1.05
N PHE A 16 -4.63 20.48 -1.62
CA PHE A 16 -4.29 21.84 -2.00
C PHE A 16 -4.75 22.73 -0.85
N GLY A 17 -3.82 23.45 -0.21
CA GLY A 17 -4.10 24.15 1.04
C GLY A 17 -5.42 24.93 0.99
N THR A 18 -6.12 24.99 2.13
CA THR A 18 -7.44 25.61 2.37
C THR A 18 -7.53 27.12 2.09
N ARG A 19 -6.60 27.68 1.31
CA ARG A 19 -6.40 29.12 1.10
C ARG A 19 -7.14 29.73 -0.09
N HIS A 20 -7.78 28.91 -0.91
CA HIS A 20 -8.59 29.40 -2.04
C HIS A 20 -10.07 29.40 -1.68
N ALA A 21 -10.72 30.55 -1.82
CA ALA A 21 -12.14 30.73 -1.57
C ALA A 21 -13.04 30.26 -2.74
N ASP A 22 -12.50 30.17 -3.95
CA ASP A 22 -13.23 29.89 -5.19
C ASP A 22 -12.50 28.84 -6.07
N ASP A 23 -13.25 28.07 -6.86
CA ASP A 23 -12.77 26.95 -7.67
C ASP A 23 -11.94 27.39 -8.88
N GLU A 24 -12.23 28.57 -9.45
CA GLU A 24 -11.47 29.12 -10.58
C GLU A 24 -10.04 29.50 -10.15
N ALA A 25 -9.89 30.07 -8.95
CA ALA A 25 -8.58 30.39 -8.36
C ALA A 25 -7.75 29.13 -8.04
N ARG A 26 -8.40 28.04 -7.65
CA ARG A 26 -7.74 26.73 -7.46
C ARG A 26 -7.22 26.18 -8.78
N LEU A 27 -8.05 26.19 -9.81
CA LEU A 27 -7.69 25.71 -11.14
C LEU A 27 -6.52 26.51 -11.73
N GLU A 28 -6.49 27.84 -11.55
CA GLU A 28 -5.36 28.64 -12.03
C GLU A 28 -4.06 28.34 -11.27
N SER A 29 -4.14 28.11 -9.96
CA SER A 29 -2.98 27.69 -9.17
C SER A 29 -2.44 26.33 -9.61
N ILE A 30 -3.31 25.37 -9.94
CA ILE A 30 -2.91 24.08 -10.49
C ILE A 30 -2.27 24.25 -11.87
N ARG A 31 -2.85 25.07 -12.75
CA ARG A 31 -2.27 25.36 -14.08
C ARG A 31 -0.89 25.97 -13.96
N GLU A 32 -0.70 26.90 -13.03
CA GLU A 32 0.60 27.52 -12.79
C GLU A 32 1.63 26.51 -12.29
N ALA A 33 1.27 25.66 -11.32
CA ALA A 33 2.14 24.59 -10.86
C ALA A 33 2.53 23.63 -12.01
N VAL A 34 1.59 23.28 -12.89
CA VAL A 34 1.84 22.46 -14.08
C VAL A 34 2.79 23.15 -15.06
N ARG A 35 2.69 24.47 -15.25
CA ARG A 35 3.65 25.22 -16.08
C ARG A 35 5.06 25.16 -15.49
N ILE A 36 5.18 25.35 -14.18
CA ILE A 36 6.47 25.36 -13.45
C ILE A 36 7.18 24.00 -13.57
N VAL A 37 6.50 22.88 -13.30
CA VAL A 37 7.13 21.54 -13.36
C VAL A 37 7.48 21.09 -14.78
N ASN A 38 6.82 21.63 -15.81
CA ASN A 38 7.08 21.30 -17.20
C ASN A 38 8.10 22.22 -17.88
N ALA A 39 8.71 23.15 -17.15
CA ALA A 39 9.75 24.02 -17.68
C ALA A 39 11.01 23.19 -18.00
N ARG A 40 11.26 22.95 -19.29
CA ARG A 40 12.26 21.98 -19.81
C ARG A 40 13.72 22.24 -19.40
N GLU A 41 14.04 23.44 -18.95
CA GLU A 41 15.40 23.86 -18.59
C GLU A 41 15.51 24.31 -17.12
N ALA A 42 14.44 24.14 -16.34
CA ALA A 42 14.47 24.50 -14.92
C ALA A 42 15.23 23.44 -14.11
N THR A 43 16.08 23.91 -13.21
CA THR A 43 16.71 23.08 -12.18
C THR A 43 15.67 22.66 -11.13
N ALA A 44 15.96 21.58 -10.39
CA ALA A 44 15.12 21.15 -9.29
C ALA A 44 14.84 22.28 -8.28
N ARG A 45 15.83 23.15 -8.04
CA ARG A 45 15.68 24.29 -7.14
C ARG A 45 14.72 25.35 -7.67
N GLU A 46 14.83 25.69 -8.96
CA GLU A 46 13.93 26.66 -9.60
C GLU A 46 12.49 26.15 -9.63
N VAL A 47 12.29 24.84 -9.85
CA VAL A 47 10.97 24.21 -9.78
C VAL A 47 10.40 24.29 -8.36
N TYR A 48 11.20 23.97 -7.33
CA TYR A 48 10.75 24.07 -5.94
C TYR A 48 10.40 25.51 -5.55
N ASP A 49 11.27 26.49 -5.84
CA ASP A 49 11.04 27.90 -5.49
C ASP A 49 9.83 28.46 -6.25
N GLY A 50 9.65 28.08 -7.52
CA GLY A 50 8.47 28.41 -8.31
C GLY A 50 7.19 27.87 -7.66
N LEU A 51 7.18 26.59 -7.29
CA LEU A 51 6.03 25.95 -6.63
C LEU A 51 5.71 26.59 -5.27
N MET A 52 6.72 26.98 -4.49
CA MET A 52 6.54 27.69 -3.23
C MET A 52 5.85 29.06 -3.39
N GLY A 53 5.97 29.67 -4.58
CA GLY A 53 5.25 30.89 -4.95
C GLY A 53 3.78 30.66 -5.30
N VAL A 54 3.36 29.43 -5.56
CA VAL A 54 1.98 29.10 -5.94
C VAL A 54 1.11 28.96 -4.70
N THR A 55 -0.02 29.68 -4.69
CA THR A 55 -0.95 29.63 -3.56
C THR A 55 -1.52 28.21 -3.39
N GLY A 56 -1.38 27.65 -2.19
CA GLY A 56 -1.83 26.30 -1.87
C GLY A 56 -0.74 25.23 -1.97
N PHE A 57 0.44 25.55 -2.52
CA PHE A 57 1.59 24.66 -2.69
C PHE A 57 2.64 24.94 -1.61
N GLY A 58 2.31 24.55 -0.37
CA GLY A 58 3.24 24.67 0.75
C GLY A 58 4.44 23.71 0.61
N ARG A 59 5.41 23.86 1.52
CA ARG A 59 6.70 23.12 1.53
C ARG A 59 6.59 21.63 1.23
N ASN A 60 5.62 20.92 1.81
CA ASN A 60 5.38 19.49 1.58
C ASN A 60 5.03 19.20 0.10
N ILE A 61 4.07 19.94 -0.45
CA ILE A 61 3.58 19.73 -1.81
C ILE A 61 4.65 20.15 -2.82
N ALA A 62 5.29 21.30 -2.60
CA ALA A 62 6.34 21.82 -3.46
C ALA A 62 7.54 20.86 -3.52
N SER A 63 8.05 20.39 -2.37
CA SER A 63 9.16 19.43 -2.33
C SER A 63 8.77 18.07 -2.90
N GLY A 64 7.56 17.56 -2.63
CA GLY A 64 7.09 16.28 -3.17
C GLY A 64 6.93 16.29 -4.68
N LEU A 65 6.33 17.35 -5.25
CA LEU A 65 6.26 17.50 -6.70
C LEU A 65 7.66 17.67 -7.31
N THR A 66 8.53 18.44 -6.68
CA THR A 66 9.92 18.59 -7.16
C THR A 66 10.64 17.24 -7.17
N MET A 67 10.51 16.42 -6.12
CA MET A 67 11.08 15.07 -6.05
C MET A 67 10.56 14.16 -7.16
N LEU A 68 9.28 14.23 -7.53
CA LEU A 68 8.73 13.39 -8.61
C LEU A 68 9.35 13.68 -9.98
N PHE A 69 9.69 14.94 -10.25
CA PHE A 69 10.32 15.34 -11.51
C PHE A 69 11.85 15.31 -11.46
N PHE A 70 12.45 15.40 -10.26
CA PHE A 70 13.89 15.40 -10.02
C PHE A 70 14.26 14.42 -8.89
N PRO A 71 14.00 13.11 -9.06
CA PRO A 71 14.11 12.13 -7.98
C PRO A 71 15.55 11.95 -7.47
N LYS A 72 16.56 12.33 -8.26
CA LYS A 72 17.98 12.25 -7.86
C LYS A 72 18.54 13.54 -7.26
N GLU A 73 17.77 14.62 -7.27
CA GLU A 73 18.30 15.95 -6.94
C GLU A 73 17.57 16.60 -5.76
N PHE A 74 16.31 16.27 -5.51
CA PHE A 74 15.50 16.94 -4.50
C PHE A 74 14.71 15.97 -3.62
N PRO A 75 14.84 16.01 -2.28
CA PRO A 75 14.11 15.15 -1.37
C PRO A 75 12.71 15.71 -1.02
N LEU A 76 11.82 14.83 -0.57
CA LEU A 76 10.58 15.22 0.06
C LEU A 76 10.83 15.87 1.43
N TYR A 77 10.24 17.03 1.67
CA TYR A 77 10.27 17.71 2.97
C TYR A 77 8.89 17.72 3.61
N ASN A 78 8.68 16.82 4.57
CA ASN A 78 7.46 16.75 5.36
C ASN A 78 7.75 16.40 6.83
N SER A 79 6.70 16.36 7.66
CA SER A 79 6.86 16.04 9.10
C SER A 79 7.33 14.61 9.36
N ARG A 80 7.02 13.66 8.47
CA ARG A 80 7.44 12.25 8.60
C ARG A 80 8.93 12.09 8.34
N MET A 81 9.47 12.74 7.31
CA MET A 81 10.90 12.81 7.05
C MET A 81 11.64 13.38 8.27
N VAL A 82 11.16 14.49 8.85
CA VAL A 82 11.78 15.07 10.05
C VAL A 82 11.70 14.13 11.25
N SER A 83 10.58 13.43 11.43
CA SER A 83 10.40 12.41 12.49
C SER A 83 11.36 11.23 12.30
N ALA A 84 11.48 10.71 11.08
CA ALA A 84 12.37 9.60 10.73
C ALA A 84 13.84 9.96 10.96
N LEU A 85 14.27 11.16 10.53
CA LEU A 85 15.61 11.68 10.81
C LEU A 85 15.89 11.76 12.31
N GLY A 86 14.91 12.23 13.11
CA GLY A 86 15.03 12.24 14.57
C GLY A 86 15.21 10.85 15.17
N LYS A 87 14.49 9.83 14.66
CA LYS A 87 14.65 8.43 15.08
C LYS A 87 16.02 7.84 14.70
N LEU A 88 16.58 8.31 13.60
CA LEU A 88 17.94 7.97 13.15
C LEU A 88 19.04 8.75 13.89
N GLY A 89 18.69 9.63 14.82
CA GLY A 89 19.64 10.41 15.62
C GLY A 89 20.08 11.74 14.98
N TYR A 90 19.48 12.14 13.87
CA TYR A 90 19.76 13.42 13.22
C TYR A 90 18.98 14.58 13.84
N ALA A 91 19.61 15.75 13.94
CA ALA A 91 18.91 16.98 14.30
C ALA A 91 17.94 17.40 13.17
N PRO A 92 16.83 18.10 13.47
CA PRO A 92 15.93 18.59 12.43
C PRO A 92 16.64 19.58 11.49
N PRO A 93 16.35 19.56 10.18
CA PRO A 93 16.93 20.52 9.24
C PRO A 93 16.50 21.96 9.55
N ARG A 94 17.42 22.92 9.38
CA ARG A 94 17.23 24.35 9.65
C ARG A 94 16.63 25.09 8.46
N SER A 95 16.89 24.60 7.25
CA SER A 95 16.39 25.15 5.99
C SER A 95 16.12 24.01 5.00
N ILE A 96 15.54 24.35 3.85
CA ILE A 96 15.37 23.39 2.77
C ILE A 96 16.73 22.99 2.17
N ASP A 97 17.69 23.91 2.10
CA ASP A 97 19.04 23.62 1.58
C ASP A 97 19.81 22.67 2.51
N ASP A 98 19.73 22.90 3.82
CA ASP A 98 20.27 21.99 4.85
C ASP A 98 19.58 20.61 4.81
N ALA A 99 18.30 20.57 4.45
CA ALA A 99 17.61 19.30 4.25
C ALA A 99 18.09 18.57 2.99
N VAL A 100 18.28 19.28 1.87
CA VAL A 100 18.80 18.71 0.62
C VAL A 100 20.19 18.14 0.83
N GLU A 101 21.10 18.91 1.43
CA GLU A 101 22.48 18.50 1.69
C GLU A 101 22.55 17.22 2.53
N ARG A 102 21.85 17.19 3.68
CA ARG A 102 21.83 16.00 4.55
C ARG A 102 21.18 14.79 3.91
N MET A 103 20.13 15.00 3.11
CA MET A 103 19.46 13.90 2.43
C MET A 103 20.33 13.32 1.32
N ILE A 104 21.15 14.14 0.64
CA ILE A 104 22.17 13.65 -0.31
C ILE A 104 23.17 12.76 0.43
N GLU A 105 23.71 13.22 1.55
CA GLU A 105 24.64 12.45 2.37
C GLU A 105 24.02 11.11 2.81
N LEU A 106 22.79 11.15 3.36
CA LEU A 106 22.09 9.95 3.82
C LEU A 106 21.76 8.98 2.66
N ARG A 107 21.38 9.50 1.49
CA ARG A 107 21.13 8.69 0.30
C ARG A 107 22.40 7.96 -0.12
N ASP A 108 23.51 8.68 -0.16
CA ASP A 108 24.80 8.14 -0.61
C ASP A 108 25.37 7.14 0.43
N GLU A 109 25.19 7.39 1.73
CA GLU A 109 25.54 6.44 2.80
C GLU A 109 24.74 5.13 2.74
N LEU A 110 23.46 5.22 2.39
CA LEU A 110 22.56 4.07 2.29
C LEU A 110 22.57 3.40 0.91
N ASP A 111 23.36 3.93 -0.04
CA ASP A 111 23.41 3.48 -1.44
C ASP A 111 22.01 3.44 -2.09
N ALA A 112 21.15 4.41 -1.76
CA ALA A 112 19.82 4.51 -2.32
C ALA A 112 19.87 5.07 -3.76
N VAL A 113 19.10 4.48 -4.67
CA VAL A 113 19.09 4.82 -6.10
C VAL A 113 18.63 6.26 -6.36
N ASP A 114 17.67 6.72 -5.57
CA ASP A 114 17.10 8.07 -5.63
C ASP A 114 16.39 8.47 -4.32
N PHE A 115 15.83 9.67 -4.27
CA PHE A 115 15.10 10.18 -3.12
C PHE A 115 13.72 9.55 -2.90
N ILE A 116 13.15 8.89 -3.91
CA ILE A 116 11.89 8.14 -3.74
C ILE A 116 12.18 6.88 -2.93
N GLU A 117 13.26 6.16 -3.25
CA GLU A 117 13.71 5.02 -2.46
C GLU A 117 14.10 5.43 -1.02
N LEU A 118 14.83 6.54 -0.88
CA LEU A 118 15.19 7.05 0.44
C LEU A 118 13.95 7.48 1.26
N ASP A 119 12.97 8.16 0.64
CA ASP A 119 11.73 8.55 1.32
C ASP A 119 10.93 7.34 1.79
N TRP A 120 10.89 6.26 0.99
CA TRP A 120 10.27 5.00 1.40
C TRP A 120 10.97 4.40 2.63
N PHE A 121 12.30 4.39 2.67
CA PHE A 121 13.05 3.96 3.85
C PHE A 121 12.70 4.81 5.09
N LEU A 122 12.72 6.14 4.95
CA LEU A 122 12.36 7.05 6.04
C LEU A 122 10.92 6.85 6.51
N TYR A 123 9.99 6.59 5.60
CA TYR A 123 8.62 6.24 5.93
C TYR A 123 8.55 4.97 6.79
N LEU A 124 9.30 3.92 6.45
CA LEU A 124 9.35 2.68 7.25
C LEU A 124 9.95 2.89 8.64
N VAL A 125 10.95 3.77 8.77
CA VAL A 125 11.52 4.19 10.06
C VAL A 125 10.48 4.98 10.88
N ASP A 126 9.78 5.93 10.26
CA ASP A 126 8.72 6.71 10.91
C ASP A 126 7.57 5.81 11.38
N MET A 127 7.24 4.76 10.62
CA MET A 127 6.23 3.77 10.99
C MET A 127 6.70 2.77 12.06
N GLY A 128 7.99 2.79 12.44
CA GLY A 128 8.56 1.83 13.41
C GLY A 128 8.67 0.40 12.87
N VAL A 129 8.61 0.23 11.54
CA VAL A 129 8.80 -1.07 10.88
C VAL A 129 10.28 -1.47 10.90
N VAL A 130 11.17 -0.47 10.83
CA VAL A 130 12.61 -0.63 10.98
C VAL A 130 13.01 -0.33 12.43
N SER A 131 13.60 -1.31 13.11
CA SER A 131 14.11 -1.16 14.48
C SER A 131 15.56 -0.68 14.45
N ILE A 132 15.81 0.51 15.00
CA ILE A 132 17.17 1.09 15.12
C ILE A 132 17.71 0.65 16.48
N ALA A 133 18.66 -0.29 16.49
CA ALA A 133 19.20 -0.83 17.74
C ALA A 133 20.14 0.18 18.41
N GLY A 134 19.76 0.62 19.62
CA GLY A 134 20.68 1.19 20.60
C GLY A 134 21.00 0.13 21.65
N ASP A 135 22.30 -0.10 21.87
CA ASP A 135 22.92 -0.98 22.86
C ASP A 135 22.77 -2.49 22.64
N HIS A 136 23.81 -3.13 22.08
CA HIS A 136 24.63 -4.15 22.78
C HIS A 136 25.87 -4.48 21.95
N ASN A 137 27.02 -4.47 22.63
CA ASN A 137 28.33 -4.88 22.11
C ASN A 137 28.25 -6.29 21.53
N GLY A 138 28.54 -6.44 20.24
CA GLY A 138 28.70 -7.75 19.61
C GLY A 138 28.39 -7.68 18.12
N GLU A 139 29.36 -8.09 17.31
CA GLU A 139 29.29 -8.24 15.86
C GLU A 139 27.97 -8.89 15.43
N GLY A 140 27.03 -8.07 14.96
CA GLY A 140 25.70 -8.51 14.56
C GLY A 140 25.15 -7.51 13.55
N SER A 141 25.30 -7.86 12.26
CA SER A 141 24.72 -7.11 11.15
C SER A 141 23.23 -6.81 11.42
N LEU A 142 22.86 -5.53 11.30
CA LEU A 142 21.52 -4.96 11.54
C LEU A 142 20.47 -5.37 10.50
N PHE A 143 20.86 -6.18 9.52
CA PHE A 143 19.96 -6.79 8.56
C PHE A 143 19.68 -8.23 9.00
N PRO A 144 18.48 -8.80 8.74
CA PRO A 144 18.44 -10.24 8.49
C PRO A 144 19.57 -10.51 7.50
N GLN A 145 20.51 -11.40 7.84
CA GLN A 145 21.59 -11.82 6.95
C GLN A 145 20.99 -11.87 5.55
N SER A 146 21.49 -11.02 4.64
CA SER A 146 21.13 -11.14 3.24
C SER A 146 21.21 -12.63 2.94
N PRO A 147 20.16 -13.26 2.36
CA PRO A 147 20.19 -14.68 2.07
C PRO A 147 21.58 -14.99 1.50
N PRO A 148 22.27 -16.00 2.07
CA PRO A 148 23.70 -16.21 1.89
C PRO A 148 24.01 -16.08 0.42
N ALA A 149 24.86 -15.10 0.04
CA ALA A 149 25.17 -14.64 -1.33
C ALA A 149 24.90 -15.65 -2.46
N ALA A 150 23.62 -15.91 -2.71
CA ALA A 150 23.10 -16.82 -3.69
C ALA A 150 22.32 -15.90 -4.60
N VAL A 151 23.09 -15.31 -5.53
CA VAL A 151 22.62 -14.58 -6.70
C VAL A 151 21.55 -13.52 -6.33
N ARG A 152 21.99 -12.29 -6.03
CA ARG A 152 21.08 -11.12 -6.09
C ARG A 152 20.64 -10.95 -7.54
N ASP A 153 19.63 -11.72 -7.91
CA ASP A 153 18.88 -11.53 -9.14
C ASP A 153 18.14 -10.19 -9.02
N ASP A 154 18.25 -9.35 -10.04
CA ASP A 154 17.51 -8.08 -10.11
C ASP A 154 16.01 -8.33 -9.82
N LEU A 155 15.38 -7.47 -9.02
CA LEU A 155 13.98 -7.63 -8.62
C LEU A 155 13.01 -7.65 -9.82
N ASN A 156 13.40 -7.02 -10.93
CA ASN A 156 12.63 -6.96 -12.16
C ASN A 156 13.51 -7.45 -13.32
N VAL A 157 13.17 -8.61 -13.90
CA VAL A 157 13.95 -9.22 -14.98
C VAL A 157 13.10 -9.38 -16.24
N ILE A 158 13.65 -8.91 -17.36
CA ILE A 158 13.09 -9.14 -18.69
C ILE A 158 13.95 -10.20 -19.40
N LEU A 159 13.39 -11.39 -19.59
CA LEU A 159 13.99 -12.40 -20.46
C LEU A 159 13.69 -12.02 -21.91
N TYR A 160 14.72 -11.64 -22.68
CA TYR A 160 14.59 -11.28 -24.09
C TYR A 160 15.36 -12.26 -25.00
N GLY A 161 14.98 -12.31 -26.28
CA GLY A 161 15.63 -13.18 -27.27
C GLY A 161 14.66 -13.69 -28.34
N PRO A 162 15.16 -14.42 -29.35
CA PRO A 162 14.37 -14.93 -30.47
C PRO A 162 13.16 -15.77 -30.03
N PRO A 163 12.04 -15.78 -30.79
CA PRO A 163 10.91 -16.65 -30.49
C PRO A 163 11.35 -18.13 -30.46
N GLY A 164 10.80 -18.92 -29.53
CA GLY A 164 11.15 -20.34 -29.39
C GLY A 164 12.35 -20.66 -28.49
N THR A 165 13.04 -19.66 -27.91
CA THR A 165 14.20 -19.89 -27.01
C THR A 165 13.83 -20.19 -25.55
N GLY A 166 12.64 -20.72 -25.29
CA GLY A 166 12.26 -21.16 -23.95
C GLY A 166 12.06 -20.05 -22.90
N LYS A 167 11.94 -18.77 -23.27
CA LYS A 167 11.74 -17.68 -22.27
C LYS A 167 10.59 -17.94 -21.30
N THR A 168 9.42 -18.30 -21.81
CA THR A 168 8.25 -18.66 -20.98
C THR A 168 8.47 -19.96 -20.22
N TYR A 169 9.30 -20.86 -20.75
CA TYR A 169 9.66 -22.11 -20.09
C TYR A 169 10.52 -21.86 -18.85
N GLU A 170 11.45 -20.90 -18.92
CA GLU A 170 12.33 -20.49 -17.82
C GLU A 170 11.59 -19.70 -16.73
N THR A 171 10.56 -18.91 -17.09
CA THR A 171 9.81 -18.12 -16.09
C THR A 171 9.16 -18.98 -15.00
N THR A 172 8.77 -20.22 -15.32
CA THR A 172 8.19 -21.16 -14.34
C THR A 172 9.19 -21.53 -13.27
N ARG A 173 10.41 -21.95 -13.67
CA ARG A 173 11.48 -22.32 -12.73
C ARG A 173 11.84 -21.14 -11.84
N ARG A 174 12.09 -19.99 -12.47
CA ARG A 174 12.49 -18.77 -11.76
C ARG A 174 11.43 -18.28 -10.77
N ALA A 175 10.14 -18.38 -11.12
CA ALA A 175 9.06 -18.02 -10.20
C ALA A 175 9.06 -18.89 -8.93
N VAL A 176 9.29 -20.20 -9.07
CA VAL A 176 9.38 -21.13 -7.93
C VAL A 176 10.64 -20.83 -7.10
N GLU A 177 11.80 -20.62 -7.74
CA GLU A 177 13.05 -20.25 -7.07
C GLU A 177 12.93 -18.97 -6.23
N ILE A 178 12.30 -17.92 -6.78
CA ILE A 178 12.10 -16.66 -6.05
C ILE A 178 11.23 -16.87 -4.80
N ILE A 179 10.22 -17.73 -4.91
CA ILE A 179 9.17 -17.86 -3.89
C ILE A 179 9.56 -18.84 -2.77
N ASP A 180 10.25 -19.93 -3.12
CA ASP A 180 10.60 -21.03 -2.22
C ASP A 180 12.11 -21.13 -1.95
N GLY A 181 12.95 -20.38 -2.66
CA GLY A 181 14.41 -20.37 -2.53
C GLY A 181 15.13 -21.46 -3.35
N ALA A 182 14.39 -22.41 -3.91
CA ALA A 182 14.88 -23.46 -4.80
C ALA A 182 13.74 -23.98 -5.69
N ALA A 183 14.08 -24.54 -6.85
CA ALA A 183 13.13 -25.23 -7.73
C ALA A 183 13.48 -26.73 -7.84
N PRO A 184 12.47 -27.61 -7.97
CA PRO A 184 12.69 -29.00 -8.34
C PRO A 184 13.41 -29.11 -9.69
N ASP A 185 14.32 -30.08 -9.79
CA ASP A 185 14.96 -30.40 -11.07
C ASP A 185 14.02 -31.16 -12.00
N ASP A 186 13.14 -31.98 -11.45
CA ASP A 186 12.09 -32.66 -12.19
C ASP A 186 11.04 -31.67 -12.70
N ARG A 187 10.62 -31.84 -13.95
CA ARG A 187 9.72 -30.91 -14.63
C ARG A 187 8.28 -31.05 -14.17
N GLU A 188 7.82 -32.26 -13.89
CA GLU A 188 6.45 -32.49 -13.44
C GLU A 188 6.27 -31.91 -12.03
N GLU A 189 7.24 -32.15 -11.15
CA GLU A 189 7.28 -31.57 -9.80
C GLU A 189 7.34 -30.04 -9.84
N LEU A 190 8.17 -29.46 -10.71
CA LEU A 190 8.26 -28.01 -10.86
C LEU A 190 6.92 -27.39 -11.30
N VAL A 191 6.26 -28.00 -12.29
CA VAL A 191 4.98 -27.50 -12.80
C VAL A 191 3.89 -27.62 -11.75
N GLU A 192 3.87 -28.72 -11.01
CA GLU A 192 2.91 -28.90 -9.93
C GLU A 192 3.14 -27.86 -8.83
N ARG A 193 4.39 -27.65 -8.42
CA ARG A 193 4.71 -26.63 -7.42
C ARG A 193 4.33 -25.22 -7.90
N TYR A 194 4.56 -24.92 -9.17
CA TYR A 194 4.12 -23.65 -9.76
C TYR A 194 2.60 -23.48 -9.70
N ARG A 195 1.83 -24.54 -9.98
CA ARG A 195 0.36 -24.51 -9.86
C ARG A 195 -0.08 -24.28 -8.42
N GLU A 196 0.52 -24.97 -7.45
CA GLU A 196 0.22 -24.75 -6.04
C GLU A 196 0.44 -23.29 -5.63
N LEU A 197 1.57 -22.70 -6.02
CA LEU A 197 1.87 -21.30 -5.71
C LEU A 197 0.90 -20.33 -6.38
N ARG A 198 0.45 -20.64 -7.59
CA ARG A 198 -0.58 -19.87 -8.31
C ARG A 198 -1.93 -19.96 -7.60
N ASP A 199 -2.32 -21.15 -7.17
CA ASP A 199 -3.62 -21.40 -6.53
C ASP A 199 -3.63 -20.80 -5.11
N GLN A 200 -2.48 -20.78 -4.44
CA GLN A 200 -2.21 -20.00 -3.22
C GLN A 200 -2.13 -18.49 -3.48
N LYS A 201 -2.32 -18.02 -4.73
CA LYS A 201 -2.32 -16.61 -5.11
C LYS A 201 -1.00 -15.88 -4.83
N ARG A 202 0.11 -16.64 -4.73
CA ARG A 202 1.47 -16.13 -4.50
C ARG A 202 2.19 -15.70 -5.78
N LEU A 203 1.67 -16.13 -6.93
CA LEU A 203 2.13 -15.68 -8.24
C LEU A 203 0.93 -15.39 -9.15
N ALA A 204 1.12 -14.47 -10.10
CA ALA A 204 0.17 -14.16 -11.15
C ALA A 204 0.88 -14.22 -12.50
N PHE A 205 0.23 -14.86 -13.49
CA PHE A 205 0.73 -14.91 -14.86
C PHE A 205 -0.14 -14.01 -15.74
N VAL A 206 0.50 -13.10 -16.47
CA VAL A 206 -0.16 -12.15 -17.37
C VAL A 206 0.55 -12.15 -18.72
N THR A 207 -0.23 -11.95 -19.78
CA THR A 207 0.29 -11.79 -21.14
C THR A 207 -0.12 -10.42 -21.65
N PHE A 208 0.85 -9.56 -21.95
CA PHE A 208 0.55 -8.24 -22.51
C PHE A 208 0.19 -8.34 -23.99
N HIS A 209 -0.82 -7.57 -24.39
CA HIS A 209 -1.24 -7.36 -25.77
C HIS A 209 -1.52 -5.87 -25.99
N GLN A 210 -1.64 -5.42 -27.25
CA GLN A 210 -1.81 -3.98 -27.56
C GLN A 210 -3.06 -3.34 -26.93
N ALA A 211 -4.10 -4.12 -26.67
CA ALA A 211 -5.31 -3.66 -25.98
C ALA A 211 -5.22 -3.75 -24.44
N PHE A 212 -4.11 -4.25 -23.87
CA PHE A 212 -3.97 -4.45 -22.43
C PHE A 212 -3.69 -3.10 -21.79
N SER A 213 -4.56 -2.69 -20.87
CA SER A 213 -4.59 -1.30 -20.40
C SER A 213 -4.26 -1.18 -18.92
N TYR A 214 -4.02 0.07 -18.48
CA TYR A 214 -3.86 0.39 -17.07
C TYR A 214 -5.04 -0.11 -16.22
N GLU A 215 -6.25 -0.04 -16.75
CA GLU A 215 -7.47 -0.43 -16.05
C GLU A 215 -7.51 -1.92 -15.70
N GLU A 216 -6.82 -2.76 -16.47
CA GLU A 216 -6.72 -4.20 -16.24
C GLU A 216 -5.49 -4.55 -15.40
N PHE A 217 -4.41 -3.76 -15.52
CA PHE A 217 -3.16 -4.03 -14.83
C PHE A 217 -3.13 -3.48 -13.41
N VAL A 218 -3.53 -2.22 -13.20
CA VAL A 218 -3.38 -1.50 -11.93
C VAL A 218 -4.73 -1.31 -11.24
N GLU A 219 -5.64 -0.55 -11.83
CA GLU A 219 -7.01 -0.36 -11.33
C GLU A 219 -7.88 0.34 -12.38
N GLY A 220 -9.17 0.00 -12.44
CA GLY A 220 -10.08 0.57 -13.42
C GLY A 220 -11.53 0.59 -12.96
N LEU A 221 -12.31 1.51 -13.53
CA LEU A 221 -13.75 1.57 -13.29
C LEU A 221 -14.44 0.44 -14.04
N ARG A 222 -15.27 -0.33 -13.34
CA ARG A 222 -16.04 -1.44 -13.89
C ARG A 222 -17.50 -1.30 -13.49
N PRO A 223 -18.45 -1.53 -14.42
CA PRO A 223 -19.85 -1.55 -14.06
C PRO A 223 -20.15 -2.74 -13.15
N ARG A 224 -20.91 -2.50 -12.08
CA ARG A 224 -21.53 -3.50 -11.22
C ARG A 224 -23.03 -3.45 -11.47
N LEU A 225 -23.58 -4.58 -11.91
CA LEU A 225 -25.01 -4.82 -11.86
C LEU A 225 -25.33 -5.25 -10.42
N LEU A 226 -26.26 -4.56 -9.76
CA LEU A 226 -26.78 -5.02 -8.48
C LEU A 226 -27.65 -6.25 -8.76
N ASP A 227 -27.38 -7.36 -8.09
CA ASP A 227 -28.22 -8.55 -8.19
C ASP A 227 -29.62 -8.24 -7.62
N GLU A 228 -30.63 -8.93 -8.15
CA GLU A 228 -32.08 -8.73 -7.94
C GLU A 228 -32.58 -8.84 -6.47
N ALA A 229 -31.69 -8.88 -5.48
CA ALA A 229 -31.99 -8.99 -4.06
C ALA A 229 -32.00 -7.64 -3.30
N GLU A 230 -31.54 -6.56 -3.92
CA GLU A 230 -31.71 -5.20 -3.38
C GLU A 230 -32.86 -4.52 -4.13
N GLU A 231 -34.06 -4.55 -3.54
CA GLU A 231 -35.28 -3.91 -4.04
C GLU A 231 -35.11 -2.37 -4.10
N GLU A 232 -34.41 -1.88 -5.13
CA GLU A 232 -34.49 -0.50 -5.60
C GLU A 232 -35.10 -0.54 -7.03
N PRO A 233 -36.17 0.24 -7.31
CA PRO A 233 -37.01 0.08 -8.50
C PRO A 233 -36.39 0.64 -9.79
N ASP A 234 -35.07 0.68 -9.90
CA ASP A 234 -34.37 1.08 -11.10
C ASP A 234 -33.01 0.39 -11.10
N GLY A 235 -32.76 -0.51 -12.06
CA GLY A 235 -31.51 -1.24 -12.24
C GLY A 235 -30.34 -0.32 -12.59
N GLN A 236 -29.96 0.56 -11.66
CA GLN A 236 -28.96 1.59 -11.86
C GLN A 236 -27.57 0.95 -11.96
N LEU A 237 -27.01 1.03 -13.17
CA LEU A 237 -25.62 0.74 -13.46
C LEU A 237 -24.72 1.58 -12.55
N ARG A 238 -24.05 0.94 -11.57
CA ARG A 238 -23.04 1.60 -10.73
C ARG A 238 -21.66 1.27 -11.25
N TYR A 239 -20.75 2.24 -11.23
CA TYR A 239 -19.34 2.00 -11.56
C TYR A 239 -18.54 1.91 -10.27
N GLU A 240 -17.78 0.82 -10.10
CA GLU A 240 -16.87 0.63 -8.98
C GLU A 240 -15.42 0.58 -9.46
N CYS A 241 -14.50 1.14 -8.68
CA CYS A 241 -13.08 0.98 -8.93
C CYS A 241 -12.66 -0.44 -8.53
N ARG A 242 -12.16 -1.21 -9.49
CA ARG A 242 -11.64 -2.57 -9.26
C ARG A 242 -10.12 -2.58 -9.40
N ASP A 243 -9.46 -3.21 -8.44
CA ASP A 243 -8.03 -3.47 -8.50
C ASP A 243 -7.70 -4.37 -9.70
N GLY A 244 -6.68 -3.99 -10.46
CA GLY A 244 -6.08 -4.79 -11.50
C GLY A 244 -5.16 -5.87 -10.93
N VAL A 245 -4.63 -6.71 -11.81
CA VAL A 245 -3.82 -7.89 -11.44
C VAL A 245 -2.56 -7.53 -10.65
N PHE A 246 -1.88 -6.43 -11.00
CA PHE A 246 -0.67 -5.96 -10.32
C PHE A 246 -0.97 -5.43 -8.92
N LYS A 247 -1.93 -4.52 -8.79
CA LYS A 247 -2.32 -3.96 -7.49
C LYS A 247 -2.83 -5.05 -6.55
N THR A 248 -3.58 -6.02 -7.08
CA THR A 248 -4.06 -7.19 -6.32
C THR A 248 -2.91 -8.01 -5.76
N ILE A 249 -1.86 -8.31 -6.55
CA ILE A 249 -0.73 -9.11 -6.05
C ILE A 249 0.15 -8.32 -5.08
N CYS A 250 0.36 -7.01 -5.30
CA CYS A 250 1.06 -6.15 -4.35
C CYS A 250 0.36 -6.10 -3.00
N ARG A 251 -0.98 -5.93 -2.99
CA ARG A 251 -1.77 -5.94 -1.76
C ARG A 251 -1.65 -7.25 -1.01
N ARG A 252 -1.74 -8.39 -1.72
CA ARG A 252 -1.53 -9.73 -1.11
C ARG A 252 -0.12 -9.91 -0.53
N ALA A 253 0.89 -9.34 -1.18
CA ALA A 253 2.26 -9.40 -0.67
C ALA A 253 2.42 -8.61 0.64
N VAL A 254 1.73 -7.47 0.77
CA VAL A 254 1.71 -6.63 2.00
C VAL A 254 0.87 -7.25 3.12
N GLU A 255 -0.32 -7.77 2.80
CA GLU A 255 -1.28 -8.36 3.76
C GLU A 255 -0.79 -9.68 4.39
N ARG A 256 0.44 -10.11 4.10
CA ARG A 256 0.98 -11.37 4.59
C ARG A 256 0.94 -11.42 6.12
N PRO A 257 0.16 -12.33 6.74
CA PRO A 257 0.37 -12.66 8.14
C PRO A 257 1.80 -13.19 8.25
N ARG A 258 2.58 -12.65 9.19
CA ARG A 258 3.87 -13.25 9.58
C ARG A 258 3.67 -14.76 9.63
N ARG A 259 4.52 -15.49 8.91
CA ARG A 259 4.54 -16.96 8.92
C ARG A 259 4.60 -17.38 10.40
N VAL A 260 3.48 -17.82 10.97
CA VAL A 260 3.49 -18.53 12.25
C VAL A 260 4.11 -19.87 11.89
N THR A 261 5.43 -19.94 11.99
CA THR A 261 6.22 -21.17 11.96
C THR A 261 6.08 -21.86 13.30
N ARG A 262 4.84 -22.12 13.71
CA ARG A 262 4.58 -23.28 14.55
C ARG A 262 3.98 -24.30 13.61
N GLU A 263 4.65 -25.44 13.48
CA GLU A 263 3.93 -26.70 13.31
C GLU A 263 2.91 -26.73 14.46
N THR A 264 1.74 -26.16 14.25
CA THR A 264 0.60 -26.49 15.08
C THR A 264 0.17 -27.85 14.59
N ASP A 265 0.33 -28.84 15.46
CA ASP A 265 -0.25 -30.17 15.34
C ASP A 265 -1.56 -30.09 14.58
N ALA A 266 -1.74 -30.93 13.56
CA ALA A 266 -2.92 -30.94 12.71
C ALA A 266 -4.20 -30.89 13.55
N VAL A 267 -4.77 -29.70 13.71
CA VAL A 267 -6.02 -29.52 14.44
C VAL A 267 -7.11 -30.08 13.55
N SER A 268 -7.65 -31.24 13.92
CA SER A 268 -8.84 -31.77 13.27
C SER A 268 -10.02 -30.86 13.57
N PHE A 269 -10.69 -30.38 12.52
CA PHE A 269 -11.93 -29.62 12.61
C PHE A 269 -13.17 -30.51 12.51
N GLU A 270 -12.99 -31.83 12.58
CA GLU A 270 -14.07 -32.80 12.47
C GLU A 270 -15.01 -32.67 13.67
N GLY A 271 -16.26 -32.27 13.42
CA GLY A 271 -17.26 -31.99 14.47
C GLY A 271 -17.19 -30.58 15.08
N VAL A 272 -16.32 -29.69 14.59
CA VAL A 272 -16.21 -28.31 15.09
C VAL A 272 -17.03 -27.36 14.22
N ASN A 273 -18.04 -26.73 14.81
CA ASN A 273 -18.72 -25.61 14.16
C ASN A 273 -17.84 -24.36 14.26
N ILE A 274 -17.26 -23.96 13.13
CA ILE A 274 -16.46 -22.74 13.03
C ILE A 274 -17.41 -21.57 12.79
N TRP A 275 -17.51 -20.69 13.78
CA TRP A 275 -18.28 -19.45 13.69
C TRP A 275 -17.32 -18.31 13.38
N LYS A 276 -17.48 -17.71 12.20
CA LYS A 276 -16.76 -16.49 11.84
C LYS A 276 -17.55 -15.31 12.37
N MET A 277 -16.92 -14.52 13.24
CA MET A 277 -17.47 -13.26 13.72
C MET A 277 -16.59 -12.11 13.18
N SER A 278 -17.21 -11.14 12.52
CA SER A 278 -16.53 -9.93 12.02
C SER A 278 -16.79 -8.77 12.96
N LEU A 279 -15.74 -8.00 13.23
CA LEU A 279 -15.82 -6.73 13.94
C LEU A 279 -16.13 -5.63 12.92
N GLY A 280 -17.43 -5.43 12.64
CA GLY A 280 -17.93 -4.49 11.64
C GLY A 280 -17.68 -4.88 10.18
N ASP A 281 -18.31 -4.17 9.24
CA ASP A 281 -17.98 -4.23 7.82
C ASP A 281 -16.72 -3.41 7.51
N ALA A 282 -15.71 -4.05 6.93
CA ALA A 282 -14.42 -3.45 6.57
C ALA A 282 -14.51 -2.26 5.59
N ARG A 283 -15.66 -2.05 4.94
CA ARG A 283 -15.88 -0.97 3.96
C ARG A 283 -16.64 0.22 4.53
N THR A 284 -17.42 0.03 5.60
CA THR A 284 -18.34 1.06 6.11
C THR A 284 -18.24 1.33 7.61
N GLU A 285 -17.66 0.42 8.39
CA GLU A 285 -17.68 0.44 9.87
C GLU A 285 -16.26 0.27 10.46
N GLY A 286 -15.26 0.88 9.84
CA GLY A 286 -13.87 0.80 10.30
C GLY A 286 -13.62 1.41 11.68
N ASP A 287 -14.46 2.35 12.10
CA ASP A 287 -14.49 2.96 13.43
C ASP A 287 -14.88 1.96 14.53
N VAL A 288 -15.83 1.05 14.24
CA VAL A 288 -16.24 -0.02 15.17
C VAL A 288 -15.07 -0.95 15.47
N TYR A 289 -14.26 -1.29 14.45
CA TYR A 289 -13.07 -2.10 14.63
C TYR A 289 -12.04 -1.41 15.55
N GLU A 290 -11.70 -0.15 15.27
CA GLU A 290 -10.72 0.59 16.08
C GLU A 290 -11.18 0.79 17.53
N GLU A 291 -12.47 1.04 17.75
CA GLU A 291 -13.05 1.18 19.08
C GLU A 291 -13.02 -0.12 19.88
N CYS A 292 -13.39 -1.25 19.25
CA CYS A 292 -13.32 -2.58 19.88
C CYS A 292 -11.90 -2.91 20.36
N ILE A 293 -10.89 -2.62 19.53
CA ILE A 293 -9.48 -2.86 19.88
C ILE A 293 -9.01 -1.93 20.99
N ARG A 294 -9.38 -0.66 20.95
CA ARG A 294 -8.98 0.35 21.95
C ARG A 294 -9.57 0.09 23.33
N GLU A 295 -10.86 -0.23 23.39
CA GLU A 295 -11.62 -0.37 24.63
C GLU A 295 -11.70 -1.83 25.12
N GLY A 296 -11.22 -2.79 24.31
CA GLY A 296 -11.09 -4.19 24.70
C GLY A 296 -12.40 -4.97 24.74
N PHE A 297 -13.35 -4.64 23.86
CA PHE A 297 -14.62 -5.36 23.73
C PHE A 297 -14.86 -5.86 22.31
N VAL A 298 -15.84 -6.74 22.13
CA VAL A 298 -16.28 -7.26 20.82
C VAL A 298 -17.68 -6.73 20.55
N ALA A 299 -17.85 -6.02 19.44
CA ALA A 299 -19.16 -5.56 18.99
C ALA A 299 -19.85 -6.62 18.12
N LEU A 300 -21.11 -6.89 18.41
CA LEU A 300 -22.00 -7.65 17.53
C LEU A 300 -22.76 -6.66 16.65
N GLY A 301 -22.87 -6.94 15.35
CA GLY A 301 -23.67 -6.13 14.40
C GLY A 301 -25.18 -6.21 14.62
N TRP A 302 -25.63 -6.90 15.67
CA TRP A 302 -27.02 -7.11 16.08
C TRP A 302 -27.10 -7.09 17.61
N GLY A 303 -28.28 -6.83 18.18
CA GLY A 303 -28.44 -6.69 19.64
C GLY A 303 -28.27 -5.28 20.20
N GLY A 304 -28.02 -4.27 19.35
CA GLY A 304 -28.02 -2.86 19.75
C GLY A 304 -27.00 -2.55 20.85
N ARG A 305 -27.46 -2.02 22.00
CA ARG A 305 -26.63 -1.65 23.16
C ARG A 305 -26.64 -2.70 24.27
N VAL A 306 -27.14 -3.90 23.99
CA VAL A 306 -27.25 -4.96 25.00
C VAL A 306 -25.87 -5.47 25.37
N ASN A 307 -25.55 -5.42 26.67
CA ASN A 307 -24.35 -6.05 27.20
C ASN A 307 -24.60 -7.56 27.42
N TYR A 308 -23.88 -8.41 26.68
CA TYR A 308 -23.96 -9.88 26.76
C TYR A 308 -22.93 -10.51 27.71
N GLU A 309 -22.19 -9.71 28.50
CA GLU A 309 -21.20 -10.21 29.46
C GLU A 309 -21.81 -11.22 30.44
N GLY A 310 -21.29 -12.46 30.46
CA GLY A 310 -21.79 -13.57 31.29
C GLY A 310 -23.04 -14.29 30.78
N ALA A 311 -23.44 -14.07 29.52
CA ALA A 311 -24.50 -14.84 28.87
C ALA A 311 -23.92 -16.10 28.20
N ASP A 312 -23.66 -17.13 29.00
CA ASP A 312 -22.96 -18.35 28.54
C ASP A 312 -23.88 -19.39 27.88
N THR A 313 -25.18 -19.11 27.80
CA THR A 313 -26.19 -20.01 27.20
C THR A 313 -27.10 -19.26 26.22
N LEU A 314 -27.64 -19.98 25.24
CA LEU A 314 -28.60 -19.43 24.28
C LEU A 314 -29.82 -18.80 24.99
N ASP A 315 -30.33 -19.48 26.03
CA ASP A 315 -31.45 -18.98 26.82
C ASP A 315 -31.10 -17.67 27.54
N ALA A 316 -29.87 -17.52 28.04
CA ALA A 316 -29.40 -16.30 28.69
C ALA A 316 -29.25 -15.14 27.69
N VAL A 317 -28.83 -15.42 26.45
CA VAL A 317 -28.80 -14.43 25.37
C VAL A 317 -30.22 -13.99 25.01
N GLN A 318 -31.13 -14.94 24.78
CA GLN A 318 -32.53 -14.66 24.42
C GLN A 318 -33.27 -13.90 25.52
N ALA A 319 -33.01 -14.18 26.80
CA ALA A 319 -33.61 -13.43 27.91
C ALA A 319 -33.16 -11.96 27.91
N ARG A 320 -31.87 -11.68 27.63
CA ARG A 320 -31.36 -10.31 27.54
C ARG A 320 -31.88 -9.54 26.35
N GLU A 321 -32.14 -10.22 25.24
CA GLU A 321 -32.82 -9.61 24.10
C GLU A 321 -34.28 -9.29 24.41
N ALA A 322 -34.99 -10.19 25.09
CA ALA A 322 -36.36 -9.95 25.51
C ALA A 322 -36.47 -8.73 26.45
N ASP A 323 -35.58 -8.62 27.43
CA ASP A 323 -35.53 -7.50 28.38
C ASP A 323 -35.15 -6.16 27.72
N ALA A 324 -34.37 -6.19 26.64
CA ALA A 324 -33.91 -4.99 25.94
C ALA A 324 -34.92 -4.43 24.94
N TYR A 325 -35.92 -5.23 24.56
CA TYR A 325 -36.95 -4.89 23.58
C TYR A 325 -38.38 -4.89 24.17
N GLU A 326 -38.54 -4.96 25.50
CA GLU A 326 -39.81 -4.59 26.15
C GLU A 326 -40.08 -3.07 25.99
N PRO A 327 -41.31 -2.67 25.62
CA PRO A 327 -41.66 -1.29 25.23
C PRO A 327 -41.61 -0.24 26.34
#